data_AF-A0AB38D0L0-F1
#
_entry.id   AF-A0AB38D0L0-F1
#
_cell.length_a   1.000
_cell.length_b   1.000
_cell.length_c   1.000
_cell.angle_alpha   90.00
_cell.angle_beta   90.00
_cell.angle_gamma   90.00
#
_symmetry.space_group_name_H-M   'P 1'
#
loop_
_entity.id
_entity.type
_entity.pdbx_description
1 polymer ?
#
loop_
_entity_poly.entity_id
_entity_poly.type
_entity_poly.pdbx_seq_one_letter_code
_entity_poly.pdbx_strand_id
1 'polypeptide(L)'
;MSDELEGYDYTDLTPDHIDRELDRVNYLITKWNKILAWHRAQKDWRATRFAVAEARQMMSFGGAVGKAKAHAAKETEQERIDLDIANAQLGLCERRLSALEKELIAIGMRSKLLAQVFGTGGGNF
;
A
#
# COMPACT_ATOMS: atom_id res chain seq x y z
N MET A 1 26.16 9.12 46.07
CA MET A 1 25.01 8.81 45.18
C MET A 1 24.84 9.99 44.25
N SER A 2 25.70 10.08 43.24
CA SER A 2 25.68 11.15 42.24
C SER A 2 26.75 10.83 41.23
N ASP A 3 26.36 10.72 39.95
CA ASP A 3 27.15 11.02 38.73
C ASP A 3 26.78 10.14 37.53
N GLU A 4 26.04 9.03 37.70
CA GLU A 4 25.66 8.15 36.58
C GLU A 4 24.40 8.58 35.80
N LEU A 5 23.70 9.63 36.24
CA LEU A 5 22.44 10.08 35.61
C LEU A 5 22.58 11.31 34.69
N GLU A 6 23.77 11.91 34.57
CA GLU A 6 23.96 13.13 33.75
C GLU A 6 23.98 12.87 32.23
N GLY A 7 23.90 11.62 31.78
CA GLY A 7 23.94 11.25 30.36
C GLY A 7 22.64 10.64 29.81
N TYR A 8 21.57 10.54 30.61
CA TYR A 8 20.34 9.89 30.15
C TYR A 8 19.46 10.88 29.36
N ASP A 9 19.61 10.86 28.04
CA ASP A 9 18.73 11.60 27.15
C ASP A 9 17.34 10.95 27.18
N TYR A 10 16.33 11.67 27.70
CA TYR A 10 14.96 11.20 27.74
C TYR A 10 14.44 11.06 26.32
N THR A 11 14.50 9.85 25.78
CA THR A 11 13.83 9.53 24.52
C THR A 11 12.34 9.30 24.80
N ASP A 12 11.46 9.92 24.00
CA ASP A 12 10.01 9.67 24.04
C ASP A 12 9.62 8.21 23.68
N LEU A 13 10.60 7.36 23.35
CA LEU A 13 10.45 5.94 23.07
C LEU A 13 10.42 5.09 24.36
N THR A 14 9.36 5.24 25.13
CA THR A 14 9.04 4.24 26.15
C THR A 14 8.49 2.95 25.49
N PRO A 15 8.60 1.78 26.14
CA PRO A 15 7.97 0.55 25.66
C PRO A 15 6.48 0.73 25.34
N ASP A 16 5.74 1.41 26.22
CA ASP A 16 4.31 1.71 26.01
C ASP A 16 4.06 2.57 24.76
N HIS A 17 4.95 3.50 24.45
CA HIS A 17 4.84 4.32 23.23
C HIS A 17 5.06 3.47 21.97
N ILE A 18 6.02 2.54 22.00
CA ILE A 18 6.30 1.62 20.90
C ILE A 18 5.12 0.71 20.63
N ASP A 19 4.50 0.14 21.66
CA ASP A 19 3.34 -0.74 21.52
C ASP A 19 2.15 0.01 20.89
N ARG A 20 1.90 1.26 21.32
CA ARG A 20 0.86 2.12 20.71
C ARG A 20 1.13 2.41 19.23
N GLU A 21 2.39 2.66 18.86
CA GLU A 21 2.77 2.89 17.46
C GLU A 21 2.65 1.62 16.61
N LEU A 22 3.02 0.46 17.15
CA LEU A 22 2.83 -0.84 16.50
C LEU A 22 1.35 -1.12 16.24
N ASP A 23 0.50 -0.91 17.24
CA ASP A 23 -0.96 -1.07 17.10
C ASP A 23 -1.54 -0.11 16.06
N ARG A 24 -1.10 1.16 16.06
CA ARG A 24 -1.50 2.16 15.06
C ARG A 24 -1.13 1.73 13.65
N VAL A 25 0.12 1.31 13.43
CA VAL A 25 0.58 0.88 12.10
C VAL A 25 -0.14 -0.40 11.66
N ASN A 26 -0.33 -1.37 12.56
CA ASN A 26 -1.06 -2.60 12.27
C ASN A 26 -2.53 -2.34 11.87
N TYR A 27 -3.20 -1.43 12.58
CA TYR A 27 -4.55 -0.97 12.23
C TYR A 27 -4.60 -0.33 10.84
N LEU A 28 -3.62 0.53 10.51
CA LEU A 28 -3.53 1.16 9.20
C LEU A 28 -3.28 0.13 8.10
N ILE A 29 -2.37 -0.82 8.30
CA ILE A 29 -2.11 -1.93 7.35
C ILE A 29 -3.41 -2.70 7.07
N THR A 30 -4.14 -3.09 8.12
CA THR A 30 -5.41 -3.80 7.99
C THR A 30 -6.44 -3.01 7.19
N LYS A 31 -6.54 -1.70 7.42
CA LYS A 31 -7.41 -0.81 6.63
C LYS A 31 -6.99 -0.73 5.17
N TRP A 32 -5.71 -0.52 4.89
CA TRP A 32 -5.19 -0.39 3.53
C TRP A 32 -5.33 -1.69 2.75
N ASN A 33 -5.23 -2.85 3.40
CA ASN A 33 -5.53 -4.15 2.76
C ASN A 33 -6.98 -4.25 2.27
N LYS A 34 -7.96 -3.74 3.03
CA LYS A 34 -9.37 -3.69 2.59
C LYS A 34 -9.56 -2.73 1.42
N ILE A 35 -8.91 -1.57 1.46
CA ILE A 35 -8.94 -0.58 0.37
C ILE A 35 -8.31 -1.16 -0.91
N LEU A 36 -7.20 -1.88 -0.78
CA LEU A 36 -6.56 -2.58 -1.89
C LEU A 36 -7.45 -3.63 -2.53
N ALA A 37 -8.13 -4.44 -1.71
CA ALA A 37 -9.08 -5.44 -2.21
C ALA A 37 -10.20 -4.78 -3.04
N TRP A 38 -10.72 -3.64 -2.59
CA TRP A 38 -11.72 -2.87 -3.33
C TRP A 38 -11.16 -2.33 -4.66
N HIS A 39 -9.98 -1.72 -4.66
CA HIS A 39 -9.38 -1.19 -5.90
C HIS A 39 -8.98 -2.29 -6.89
N ARG A 40 -8.59 -3.48 -6.43
CA ARG A 40 -8.38 -4.64 -7.30
C ARG A 40 -9.68 -5.05 -8.00
N ALA A 41 -10.76 -5.19 -7.24
CA ALA A 41 -12.08 -5.49 -7.80
C ALA A 41 -12.55 -4.40 -8.77
N GLN A 42 -12.31 -3.13 -8.45
CA GLN A 42 -12.63 -1.99 -9.32
C GLN A 42 -11.85 -2.07 -10.65
N LYS A 43 -10.55 -2.33 -10.60
CA LYS A 43 -9.70 -2.50 -11.79
C LYS A 43 -10.20 -3.67 -12.64
N ASP A 44 -10.48 -4.82 -12.05
CA ASP A 44 -10.95 -6.00 -12.78
C ASP A 44 -12.31 -5.76 -13.45
N TRP A 45 -13.21 -5.04 -12.77
CA TRP A 45 -14.47 -4.60 -13.34
C TRP A 45 -14.26 -3.64 -14.53
N ARG A 46 -13.38 -2.65 -14.39
CA ARG A 46 -13.04 -1.72 -15.49
C ARG A 46 -12.40 -2.43 -16.68
N ALA A 47 -11.52 -3.40 -16.43
CA ALA A 47 -10.90 -4.20 -17.48
C ALA A 47 -11.94 -5.01 -18.26
N THR A 48 -12.90 -5.60 -17.55
CA THR A 48 -14.03 -6.33 -18.17
C THR A 48 -14.88 -5.39 -19.02
N ARG A 49 -15.20 -4.19 -18.50
CA ARG A 49 -15.98 -3.17 -19.23
C ARG A 49 -15.28 -2.72 -20.51
N PHE A 50 -13.98 -2.46 -20.44
CA PHE A 50 -13.17 -2.08 -21.60
C PHE A 50 -13.16 -3.18 -22.66
N ALA A 51 -12.90 -4.44 -22.27
CA ALA A 51 -12.87 -5.57 -23.21
C ALA A 51 -14.23 -5.78 -23.91
N VAL A 52 -15.33 -5.64 -23.17
CA VAL A 52 -16.69 -5.74 -23.76
C VAL A 52 -16.96 -4.58 -24.71
N ALA A 53 -16.56 -3.36 -24.37
CA ALA A 53 -16.71 -2.19 -25.25
C ALA A 53 -15.91 -2.36 -26.55
N GLU A 54 -14.63 -2.77 -26.44
CA GLU A 54 -13.75 -2.98 -27.59
C GLU A 54 -14.32 -4.04 -28.53
N ALA A 55 -14.77 -5.18 -27.99
CA ALA A 55 -15.39 -6.24 -28.76
C ALA A 55 -16.66 -5.77 -29.49
N ARG A 56 -17.53 -5.00 -28.82
CA ARG A 56 -18.74 -4.43 -29.44
C ARG A 56 -18.41 -3.51 -30.60
N GLN A 57 -17.40 -2.65 -30.46
CA GLN A 57 -17.00 -1.72 -31.52
C GLN A 57 -16.27 -2.39 -32.68
N MET A 58 -15.59 -3.52 -32.43
CA MET A 58 -15.04 -4.35 -33.50
C MET A 58 -16.15 -5.06 -34.28
N MET A 59 -17.17 -5.58 -33.60
CA MET A 59 -18.28 -6.29 -34.23
C MET A 59 -19.23 -5.37 -35.02
N SER A 60 -19.42 -4.13 -34.56
CA SER A 60 -20.23 -3.12 -35.27
C SER A 60 -19.53 -2.57 -36.52
N PHE A 61 -18.22 -2.76 -36.65
CA PHE A 61 -17.43 -2.22 -37.75
C PHE A 61 -17.67 -2.98 -39.06
N GLY A 62 -18.42 -2.36 -39.98
CA GLY A 62 -18.71 -2.95 -41.30
C GLY A 62 -17.60 -2.81 -42.36
N GLY A 63 -16.43 -2.28 -42.00
CA GLY A 63 -15.31 -2.05 -42.93
C GLY A 63 -14.33 -3.23 -43.03
N ALA A 64 -13.19 -3.00 -43.69
CA ALA A 64 -12.15 -4.01 -43.82
C ALA A 64 -11.64 -4.50 -42.44
N VAL A 65 -11.62 -5.82 -42.20
CA VAL A 65 -11.30 -6.45 -40.90
C VAL A 65 -10.01 -5.91 -40.28
N GLY A 66 -8.97 -5.66 -41.09
CA GLY A 66 -7.69 -5.11 -40.61
C GLY A 66 -7.77 -3.71 -39.97
N LYS A 67 -8.87 -2.97 -40.17
CA LYS A 67 -9.11 -1.64 -39.58
C LYS A 67 -10.03 -1.66 -38.36
N ALA A 68 -10.70 -2.78 -38.06
CA ALA A 68 -11.68 -2.88 -36.97
C ALA A 68 -11.08 -2.56 -35.60
N LYS A 69 -9.85 -3.03 -35.34
CA LYS A 69 -9.15 -2.77 -34.08
C LYS A 69 -8.80 -1.29 -33.88
N ALA A 70 -8.35 -0.63 -34.94
CA ALA A 70 -8.03 0.80 -34.89
C ALA A 70 -9.29 1.66 -34.71
N HIS A 71 -10.43 1.23 -35.26
CA HIS A 71 -11.73 1.86 -35.01
C HIS A 71 -12.16 1.68 -33.56
N ALA A 72 -12.20 0.45 -33.05
CA ALA A 72 -12.59 0.16 -31.68
C ALA A 72 -11.76 0.94 -30.66
N ALA A 73 -10.44 0.99 -30.85
CA ALA A 73 -9.55 1.76 -29.96
C ALA A 73 -9.89 3.25 -29.87
N LYS A 74 -10.38 3.87 -30.96
CA LYS A 74 -10.82 5.27 -30.94
C LYS A 74 -12.15 5.45 -30.22
N GLU A 75 -13.08 4.53 -30.45
CA GLU A 75 -14.43 4.60 -29.89
C GLU A 75 -14.49 4.20 -28.41
N THR A 76 -13.47 3.52 -27.88
CA THR A 76 -13.39 3.07 -26.48
C THR A 76 -12.28 3.77 -25.67
N GLU A 77 -11.89 4.97 -26.09
CA GLU A 77 -10.83 5.75 -25.44
C GLU A 77 -11.19 6.08 -23.99
N GLN A 78 -12.45 6.40 -23.71
CA GLN A 78 -12.91 6.72 -22.35
C GLN A 78 -12.81 5.51 -21.41
N GLU A 79 -13.23 4.32 -21.86
CA GLU A 79 -13.11 3.09 -21.07
C GLU A 79 -11.65 2.72 -20.79
N ARG A 80 -10.74 3.02 -21.74
CA ARG A 80 -9.29 2.87 -21.52
C ARG A 80 -8.80 3.82 -20.44
N ILE A 81 -9.14 5.11 -20.54
CA ILE A 81 -8.77 6.12 -19.53
C ILE A 81 -9.28 5.72 -18.14
N ASP A 82 -10.53 5.26 -18.05
CA ASP A 82 -11.10 4.80 -16.78
C ASP A 82 -10.34 3.61 -16.17
N LEU A 83 -9.86 2.68 -17.01
CA LEU A 83 -9.02 1.57 -16.58
C LEU A 83 -7.63 2.06 -16.13
N ASP A 84 -7.03 3.00 -16.84
CA ASP A 84 -5.74 3.59 -16.49
C ASP A 84 -5.80 4.33 -15.15
N ILE A 85 -6.89 5.08 -14.89
CA ILE A 85 -7.16 5.71 -13.61
C ILE A 85 -7.25 4.67 -12.50
N ALA A 86 -7.99 3.57 -12.71
CA ALA A 86 -8.12 2.50 -11.72
C ALA A 86 -6.77 1.83 -11.43
N ASN A 87 -5.93 1.60 -12.44
CA ASN A 87 -4.56 1.10 -12.27
C ASN A 87 -3.69 2.08 -11.47
N ALA A 88 -3.77 3.37 -11.76
CA ALA A 88 -3.01 4.40 -11.03
C ALA A 88 -3.42 4.47 -9.55
N GLN A 89 -4.73 4.40 -9.27
CA GLN A 89 -5.26 4.36 -7.91
C GLN A 89 -4.78 3.12 -7.14
N LEU A 90 -4.83 1.94 -7.77
CA LEU A 90 -4.30 0.71 -7.19
C LEU A 90 -2.80 0.85 -6.86
N GLY A 91 -1.99 1.36 -7.80
CA GLY A 91 -0.55 1.57 -7.59
C GLY A 91 -0.23 2.56 -6.47
N LEU A 92 -1.06 3.60 -6.26
CA LEU A 92 -0.92 4.49 -5.11
C LEU A 92 -1.19 3.78 -3.79
N CYS A 93 -2.22 2.94 -3.74
CA CYS A 93 -2.56 2.15 -2.55
C CYS A 93 -1.44 1.15 -2.20
N GLU A 94 -0.87 0.48 -3.22
CA GLU A 94 0.23 -0.49 -3.04
C GLU A 94 1.48 0.19 -2.49
N ARG A 95 1.82 1.37 -3.02
CA ARG A 95 2.93 2.18 -2.48
C ARG A 95 2.69 2.60 -1.03
N ARG A 96 1.47 2.96 -0.67
CA ARG A 96 1.13 3.34 0.71
C ARG A 96 1.23 2.15 1.67
N LEU A 97 0.77 0.98 1.26
CA LEU A 97 0.92 -0.24 2.06
C LEU A 97 2.40 -0.57 2.28
N SER A 98 3.22 -0.55 1.22
CA SER A 98 4.66 -0.80 1.32
C SER A 98 5.36 0.20 2.25
N ALA A 99 4.94 1.47 2.25
CA ALA A 99 5.47 2.47 3.17
C ALA A 99 5.13 2.13 4.64
N LEU A 100 3.91 1.69 4.93
CA LEU A 100 3.49 1.26 6.27
C LEU A 100 4.23 -0.01 6.73
N GLU A 101 4.47 -0.97 5.83
CA GLU A 101 5.25 -2.18 6.13
C GLU A 101 6.71 -1.83 6.50
N LYS A 102 7.32 -0.87 5.80
CA LYS A 102 8.66 -0.36 6.15
C LYS A 102 8.67 0.35 7.49
N GLU A 103 7.62 1.12 7.79
CA GLU A 103 7.44 1.80 9.09
C GLU A 103 7.34 0.77 10.23
N LEU A 104 6.57 -0.31 10.02
CA LEU A 104 6.47 -1.43 10.97
C LEU A 104 7.82 -2.10 11.23
N ILE A 105 8.59 -2.39 10.18
CA ILE A 105 9.94 -2.97 10.30
C ILE A 105 10.86 -2.02 11.07
N ALA A 106 10.83 -0.73 10.77
CA ALA A 106 11.65 0.27 11.46
C ALA A 106 11.34 0.35 12.96
N ILE A 107 10.05 0.32 13.34
CA ILE A 107 9.63 0.30 14.75
C ILE A 107 10.08 -1.01 15.42
N GLY A 108 9.86 -2.16 14.77
CA GLY A 108 10.30 -3.46 15.30
C GLY A 108 11.81 -3.57 15.52
N MET A 109 12.62 -3.02 14.60
CA MET A 109 14.08 -2.96 14.78
C MET A 109 14.48 -2.04 15.94
N ARG A 110 13.83 -0.88 16.11
CA ARG A 110 14.06 0.02 17.25
C ARG A 110 13.71 -0.67 18.57
N SER A 111 12.59 -1.38 18.63
CA SER A 111 12.20 -2.18 19.80
C SER A 111 13.25 -3.22 20.17
N LYS A 112 13.76 -3.98 19.18
CA LYS A 112 14.84 -4.96 19.40
C LYS A 112 16.13 -4.33 19.92
N LEU A 113 16.52 -3.17 19.39
CA LEU A 113 17.69 -2.43 19.86
C LEU A 113 17.51 -1.94 21.30
N LEU A 114 16.33 -1.41 21.64
CA LEU A 114 16.03 -0.99 23.01
C LEU A 114 16.04 -2.18 23.97
N ALA A 115 15.49 -3.34 23.58
CA ALA A 115 15.59 -4.57 24.37
C ALA A 115 17.05 -5.02 24.60
N GLN A 116 17.96 -4.78 23.65
CA GLN A 116 19.39 -5.06 23.84
C GLN A 116 20.08 -4.04 24.76
N VAL A 117 19.78 -2.75 24.62
CA VAL A 117 20.36 -1.65 25.41
C VAL A 117 19.87 -1.68 26.86
N PHE A 118 18.58 -1.93 27.08
CA PHE A 118 17.99 -2.00 28.43
C PHE A 118 18.00 -3.41 29.03
N GLY A 119 18.05 -4.47 28.21
CA GLY A 119 18.09 -5.87 28.65
C GLY A 119 19.49 -6.39 29.00
N THR A 120 20.55 -5.62 28.75
CA THR A 120 21.92 -5.93 29.23
C THR A 120 22.18 -5.43 30.66
N GLY A 121 21.19 -4.84 31.32
CA GLY A 121 21.20 -4.52 32.76
C GLY A 121 20.75 -5.69 33.67
N GLY A 122 20.62 -6.90 33.13
CA GLY A 122 20.38 -8.13 33.91
C GLY A 122 21.62 -8.55 34.68
N GLY A 123 22.03 -7.75 35.66
CA GLY A 123 22.89 -8.21 36.74
C GLY A 123 22.22 -9.41 37.41
N ASN A 124 23.00 -10.46 37.62
CA ASN A 124 22.61 -11.61 38.44
C ASN A 124 21.98 -11.11 39.75
N PHE A 125 20.70 -11.38 39.94
CA PHE A 125 20.12 -11.65 41.25
C PHE A 125 20.00 -13.16 41.40
#